data_AF-A0A158A7V0-F1
#
_entry.id   AF-A0A158A7V0-F1
#
_cell.length_a   1.000
_cell.length_b   1.000
_cell.length_c   1.000
_cell.angle_alpha   90.00
_cell.angle_beta   90.00
_cell.angle_gamma   90.00
#
_symmetry.space_group_name_H-M   'P 1'
#
loop_
_entity.id
_entity.type
_entity.pdbx_description
1 polymer ?
#
loop_
_entity_poly.entity_id
_entity_poly.type
_entity_poly.pdbx_seq_one_letter_code
_entity_poly.pdbx_strand_id
1 'polypeptide(L)'
;MQNPSSSKEKVKSVAPKLVEIIDTTVYGDVWERPELSKRERSMITVAALIGMRQTDQLRSHLEKALSNGVTAEQIGELITHLAFYAGFPASLSAALVAKPLLQDLGLIRGDEKA
;
A
#
# COMPACT_ATOMS: atom_id res chain seq x y z
N MET A 1 0.73 13.94 -9.31
CA MET A 1 1.46 13.02 -10.21
C MET A 1 2.67 12.48 -9.47
N GLN A 2 2.61 11.26 -8.93
CA GLN A 2 3.84 10.56 -8.56
C GLN A 2 4.49 10.04 -9.84
N ASN A 3 5.76 10.36 -10.05
CA ASN A 3 6.51 9.95 -11.22
C ASN A 3 6.91 8.46 -11.06
N PRO A 4 6.43 7.52 -11.90
CA PRO A 4 6.72 6.09 -11.74
C PRO A 4 8.21 5.71 -11.90
N SER A 5 9.07 6.65 -12.28
CA SER A 5 10.47 6.38 -12.64
C SER A 5 11.48 6.44 -11.48
N SER A 6 11.19 7.08 -10.35
CA SER A 6 12.28 7.47 -9.43
C SER A 6 12.85 6.35 -8.55
N SER A 7 12.10 5.28 -8.27
CA SER A 7 12.54 4.20 -7.36
C SER A 7 13.08 2.98 -8.10
N LYS A 8 12.39 2.53 -9.17
CA LYS A 8 12.87 1.39 -9.96
C LYS A 8 14.17 1.68 -10.69
N GLU A 9 14.37 2.90 -11.20
CA GLU A 9 15.64 3.28 -11.87
C GLU A 9 16.81 3.26 -10.90
N LYS A 10 16.63 3.79 -9.69
CA LYS A 10 17.64 3.72 -8.62
C LYS A 10 17.97 2.27 -8.27
N VAL A 11 16.95 1.43 -8.06
CA VAL A 11 17.14 0.01 -7.77
C VAL A 11 17.81 -0.72 -8.93
N LYS A 12 17.47 -0.42 -10.18
CA LYS A 12 18.04 -1.09 -11.37
C LYS A 12 19.56 -0.93 -11.45
N SER A 13 20.10 0.21 -11.03
CA SER A 13 21.54 0.46 -10.99
C SER A 13 22.29 -0.45 -9.99
N VAL A 14 21.59 -0.95 -8.97
CA VAL A 14 22.16 -1.80 -7.90
C VAL A 14 21.81 -3.27 -8.09
N ALA A 15 20.56 -3.56 -8.44
CA ALA A 15 19.97 -4.90 -8.52
C ALA A 15 19.03 -5.03 -9.74
N PRO A 16 19.57 -5.08 -10.97
CA PRO A 16 18.76 -5.10 -12.19
C PRO A 16 17.84 -6.32 -12.28
N LYS A 17 18.29 -7.50 -11.82
CA LYS A 17 17.47 -8.72 -11.81
C LYS A 17 16.26 -8.60 -10.89
N LEU A 18 16.37 -7.84 -9.79
CA LEU A 18 15.23 -7.60 -8.91
C LEU A 18 14.14 -6.80 -9.62
N VAL A 19 14.52 -5.77 -10.38
CA VAL A 19 13.57 -4.98 -11.18
C VAL A 19 12.91 -5.85 -12.25
N GLU A 20 13.67 -6.71 -12.92
CA GLU A 20 13.13 -7.67 -13.89
C GLU A 20 12.08 -8.58 -13.23
N ILE A 21 12.39 -9.21 -12.08
CA ILE A 21 11.45 -10.09 -11.36
C ILE A 21 10.18 -9.34 -10.92
N ILE A 22 10.32 -8.09 -10.48
CA ILE A 22 9.18 -7.24 -10.12
C ILE A 22 8.28 -7.01 -11.34
N ASP A 23 8.87 -6.72 -12.50
CA ASP A 23 8.09 -6.43 -13.71
C ASP A 23 7.47 -7.70 -14.31
N THR A 24 8.23 -8.79 -14.42
CA THR A 24 7.77 -10.00 -15.11
C THR A 24 6.95 -10.92 -14.21
N THR A 25 7.45 -11.22 -13.01
CA THR A 25 6.85 -12.25 -12.15
C THR A 25 5.83 -11.65 -11.19
N VAL A 26 6.17 -10.54 -10.52
CA VAL A 26 5.24 -9.93 -9.57
C VAL A 26 4.07 -9.30 -10.33
N TYR A 27 4.33 -8.30 -11.16
CA TYR A 27 3.25 -7.57 -11.84
C TYR A 27 2.82 -8.16 -13.17
N GLY A 28 3.69 -8.89 -13.87
CA GLY A 28 3.35 -9.54 -15.14
C GLY A 28 2.65 -10.89 -15.03
N ASP A 29 2.67 -11.54 -13.86
CA ASP A 29 2.03 -12.84 -13.62
C ASP A 29 1.20 -12.84 -12.33
N VAL A 30 1.84 -12.83 -11.15
CA VAL A 30 1.17 -13.07 -9.87
C VAL A 30 0.00 -12.10 -9.60
N TRP A 31 0.13 -10.83 -9.98
CA TRP A 31 -0.93 -9.82 -9.83
C TRP A 31 -2.05 -9.90 -10.88
N GLU A 32 -1.85 -10.64 -11.97
CA GLU A 32 -2.81 -10.80 -13.07
C GLU A 32 -3.59 -12.12 -12.99
N ARG A 33 -3.18 -13.04 -12.09
CA ARG A 33 -3.88 -14.31 -11.85
C ARG A 33 -5.36 -14.09 -11.45
N PRO A 34 -6.31 -14.81 -12.08
CA PRO A 34 -7.74 -14.46 -12.05
C PRO A 34 -8.46 -14.83 -10.75
N GLU A 35 -7.90 -15.69 -9.89
CA GLU A 35 -8.62 -16.21 -8.72
C GLU A 35 -8.78 -15.19 -7.59
N LEU A 36 -7.97 -14.13 -7.61
CA LEU A 36 -8.13 -12.97 -6.74
C LEU A 36 -8.05 -11.71 -7.60
N SER A 37 -9.04 -10.84 -7.45
CA SER A 37 -9.06 -9.54 -8.08
C SER A 37 -7.89 -8.68 -7.61
N LYS A 38 -7.50 -7.69 -8.43
CA LYS A 38 -6.48 -6.71 -8.05
C LYS A 38 -6.83 -5.94 -6.78
N ARG A 39 -8.14 -5.76 -6.52
CA ARG A 39 -8.66 -5.17 -5.28
C ARG A 39 -8.32 -6.03 -4.06
N GLU A 40 -8.65 -7.32 -4.11
CA GLU A 40 -8.35 -8.28 -3.04
C GLU A 40 -6.85 -8.43 -2.80
N ARG A 41 -6.06 -8.54 -3.88
CA ARG A 41 -4.59 -8.59 -3.79
C ARG A 41 -4.01 -7.35 -3.12
N SER A 42 -4.54 -6.17 -3.42
CA SER A 42 -4.12 -4.94 -2.75
C SER A 42 -4.46 -4.96 -1.26
N MET A 43 -5.66 -5.37 -0.86
CA MET A 43 -6.03 -5.48 0.55
C MET A 43 -5.11 -6.45 1.31
N ILE A 44 -4.84 -7.63 0.73
CA ILE A 44 -3.94 -8.64 1.31
C ILE A 44 -2.51 -8.09 1.42
N THR A 45 -2.02 -7.42 0.39
CA THR A 45 -0.66 -6.85 0.38
C THR A 45 -0.52 -5.76 1.43
N VAL A 46 -1.49 -4.85 1.54
CA VAL A 46 -1.52 -3.81 2.58
C VAL A 46 -1.54 -4.47 3.97
N ALA A 47 -2.38 -5.49 4.17
CA ALA A 47 -2.46 -6.20 5.44
C ALA A 47 -1.12 -6.85 5.82
N ALA A 48 -0.46 -7.50 4.86
CA ALA A 48 0.85 -8.11 5.06
C ALA A 48 1.92 -7.05 5.42
N LEU A 49 1.96 -5.91 4.72
CA LEU A 49 2.90 -4.83 5.02
C LEU A 49 2.70 -4.25 6.42
N ILE A 50 1.44 -4.07 6.84
CA ILE A 50 1.13 -3.64 8.20
C ILE A 50 1.61 -4.68 9.22
N GLY A 51 1.28 -5.96 9.00
CA GLY A 51 1.71 -7.06 9.88
C GLY A 51 3.23 -7.18 10.03
N MET A 52 3.97 -6.95 8.94
CA MET A 52 5.43 -6.97 8.91
C MET A 52 6.08 -5.63 9.32
N ARG A 53 5.29 -4.60 9.66
CA ARG A 53 5.76 -3.24 9.99
C ARG A 53 6.62 -2.60 8.87
N GLN A 54 6.33 -2.92 7.62
CA GLN A 54 7.04 -2.44 6.43
C GLN A 54 6.43 -1.11 5.93
N THR A 55 6.56 -0.06 6.74
CA THR A 55 5.93 1.26 6.47
C THR A 55 6.48 1.94 5.23
N ASP A 56 7.75 1.69 4.87
CA ASP A 56 8.40 2.31 3.71
C ASP A 56 7.73 1.93 2.37
N GLN A 57 7.13 0.75 2.30
CA GLN A 57 6.38 0.29 1.12
C GLN A 57 4.89 0.59 1.21
N LEU A 58 4.38 0.82 2.44
CA LEU A 58 2.95 0.90 2.71
C LEU A 58 2.25 2.02 1.93
N ARG A 59 2.84 3.22 1.83
CA ARG A 59 2.22 4.35 1.10
C ARG A 59 1.90 3.98 -0.35
N SER A 60 2.88 3.44 -1.07
CA SER A 60 2.73 3.07 -2.48
C SER A 60 1.68 1.97 -2.70
N HIS A 61 1.56 1.04 -1.74
CA HIS A 61 0.57 -0.02 -1.79
C HIS A 61 -0.83 0.43 -1.37
N LEU A 62 -0.95 1.43 -0.49
CA LEU A 62 -2.23 2.11 -0.22
C LEU A 62 -2.73 2.86 -1.45
N GLU A 63 -1.86 3.58 -2.16
CA GLU A 63 -2.21 4.22 -3.45
C GLU A 63 -2.68 3.19 -4.49
N LYS A 64 -1.96 2.07 -4.61
CA LYS A 64 -2.37 0.97 -5.50
C LYS A 64 -3.68 0.31 -5.06
N ALA A 65 -3.95 0.25 -3.76
CA ALA A 65 -5.23 -0.25 -3.24
C ALA A 65 -6.38 0.66 -3.63
N LEU A 66 -6.22 1.98 -3.45
CA LEU A 66 -7.19 2.98 -3.87
C LEU A 66 -7.44 2.93 -5.39
N SER A 67 -6.38 2.85 -6.21
CA SER A 67 -6.52 2.74 -7.67
C SER A 67 -7.22 1.46 -8.12
N ASN A 68 -7.12 0.39 -7.32
CA ASN A 68 -7.79 -0.89 -7.56
C ASN A 68 -9.22 -0.94 -6.94
N GLY A 69 -9.74 0.16 -6.41
CA GLY A 69 -11.11 0.26 -5.91
C GLY A 69 -11.32 -0.11 -4.44
N VAL A 70 -10.27 -0.13 -3.62
CA VAL A 70 -10.41 -0.14 -2.15
C VAL A 70 -10.77 1.27 -1.71
N THR A 71 -11.75 1.44 -0.81
CA THR A 71 -12.14 2.77 -0.32
C THR A 71 -11.32 3.23 0.87
N ALA A 72 -11.36 4.53 1.19
CA ALA A 72 -10.69 5.08 2.37
C ALA A 72 -11.25 4.49 3.67
N GLU A 73 -12.56 4.25 3.73
CA GLU A 73 -13.24 3.60 4.85
C GLU A 73 -12.76 2.16 5.03
N GLN A 74 -12.61 1.42 3.92
CA GLN A 74 -12.09 0.05 3.96
C GLN A 74 -10.63 -0.01 4.38
N ILE A 75 -9.81 0.99 4.03
CA ILE A 75 -8.45 1.14 4.55
C ILE A 75 -8.48 1.38 6.06
N GLY A 76 -9.36 2.26 6.54
CA GLY A 76 -9.56 2.52 7.96
C GLY A 76 -9.95 1.25 8.73
N GLU A 77 -10.91 0.49 8.21
CA GLU A 77 -11.33 -0.79 8.79
C GLU A 77 -10.22 -1.84 8.77
N LEU A 78 -9.44 -1.94 7.69
CA LEU A 78 -8.32 -2.87 7.62
C LEU A 78 -7.26 -2.57 8.69
N ILE A 79 -6.91 -1.30 8.89
CA ILE A 79 -5.95 -0.86 9.91
C ILE A 79 -6.49 -1.17 11.32
N THR A 80 -7.76 -0.87 11.57
CA THR A 80 -8.43 -1.14 12.85
C THR A 80 -8.45 -2.65 13.15
N HIS A 81 -8.84 -3.47 12.17
CA HIS A 81 -8.91 -4.91 12.34
C HIS A 81 -7.54 -5.51 12.65
N LEU A 82 -6.48 -5.03 12.00
CA LEU A 82 -5.12 -5.51 12.24
C LEU A 82 -4.55 -5.09 13.60
N ALA A 83 -5.18 -4.16 14.34
CA ALA A 83 -4.73 -3.85 15.70
C ALA A 83 -4.84 -5.09 16.62
N PHE A 84 -5.80 -5.98 16.33
CA PHE A 84 -6.04 -7.21 17.07
C PHE A 84 -5.13 -8.37 16.66
N TYR A 85 -4.60 -8.38 15.42
CA TYR A 85 -3.80 -9.49 14.89
C TYR A 85 -2.30 -9.16 14.76
N ALA A 86 -1.97 -7.90 14.46
CA ALA A 86 -0.59 -7.40 14.32
C ALA A 86 -0.17 -6.46 15.46
N GLY A 87 -1.11 -6.12 16.35
CA GLY A 87 -0.90 -5.26 17.50
C GLY A 87 -1.09 -3.77 17.21
N PHE A 88 -1.62 -3.05 18.20
CA PHE A 88 -1.85 -1.60 18.14
C PHE A 88 -0.66 -0.78 17.61
N PRO A 89 0.61 -1.04 17.96
CA PRO A 89 1.72 -0.24 17.44
C PRO A 89 1.90 -0.35 15.92
N ALA A 90 1.60 -1.51 15.31
CA ALA A 90 1.66 -1.69 13.86
C ALA A 90 0.54 -0.89 13.17
N SER A 91 -0.69 -1.00 13.68
CA SER A 91 -1.84 -0.26 13.15
C SER A 91 -1.73 1.25 13.32
N LEU A 92 -1.20 1.74 14.45
CA LEU A 92 -0.95 3.17 14.64
C LEU A 92 0.07 3.70 13.64
N SER A 93 1.16 2.96 13.41
CA SER A 93 2.16 3.31 12.39
C SER A 93 1.54 3.35 10.99
N ALA A 94 0.67 2.38 10.67
CA ALA A 94 -0.05 2.34 9.41
C ALA A 94 -1.01 3.54 9.23
N ALA A 95 -1.74 3.90 10.29
CA ALA A 95 -2.63 5.06 10.29
C ALA A 95 -1.87 6.37 10.04
N LEU A 96 -0.67 6.53 10.63
CA LEU A 96 0.18 7.69 10.40
C LEU A 96 0.69 7.79 8.96
N VAL A 97 0.85 6.67 8.26
CA VAL A 97 1.17 6.66 6.82
C VAL A 97 -0.08 6.95 5.97
N ALA A 98 -1.23 6.38 6.33
CA ALA A 98 -2.46 6.50 5.58
C ALA A 98 -3.07 7.92 5.64
N LYS A 99 -3.06 8.56 6.82
CA LYS A 99 -3.67 9.88 7.03
C LYS A 99 -3.23 10.94 6.01
N PRO A 100 -1.93 11.28 5.87
CA PRO A 100 -1.50 12.31 4.91
C PRO A 100 -1.84 11.91 3.47
N LEU A 101 -1.72 10.64 3.11
CA LEU A 101 -2.10 10.16 1.78
C LEU A 101 -3.60 10.39 1.49
N LEU A 102 -4.48 9.99 2.41
CA LEU A 102 -5.92 10.14 2.23
C LEU A 102 -6.35 11.61 2.23
N GLN A 103 -5.66 12.47 2.99
CA GLN A 103 -5.85 13.93 2.96
C GLN A 103 -5.41 14.54 1.64
N ASP A 104 -4.22 14.18 1.13
CA ASP A 104 -3.69 14.66 -0.16
C ASP A 104 -4.65 14.33 -1.31
N LEU A 105 -5.36 13.21 -1.21
CA LEU A 105 -6.34 12.75 -2.19
C LEU A 105 -7.77 13.29 -1.95
N GLY A 106 -7.98 14.08 -0.89
CA GLY A 106 -9.31 14.63 -0.54
C GLY A 106 -10.33 13.58 -0.09
N LEU A 107 -9.88 12.39 0.32
CA LEU A 107 -10.73 11.27 0.72
C LEU A 107 -11.14 11.33 2.21
N ILE A 108 -10.39 12.08 3.02
CA ILE A 108 -10.75 12.40 4.40
C ILE A 108 -10.55 13.89 4.66
N ARG A 109 -11.24 14.43 5.68
CA ARG A 109 -11.06 15.82 6.08
C ARG A 109 -9.67 16.05 6.69
N GLY A 110 -9.12 17.23 6.46
CA GLY A 110 -8.00 17.76 7.23
C GLY A 110 -8.35 17.88 8.71
N ASP A 111 -7.36 17.92 9.60
CA ASP A 111 -7.62 18.30 10.98
C ASP A 111 -8.19 19.72 10.98
N GLU A 112 -9.42 19.90 11.44
CA GLU A 112 -9.92 21.24 11.74
C GLU A 112 -9.01 21.81 12.83
N LYS A 113 -8.48 23.03 12.63
CA LYS A 113 -7.71 23.71 13.67
C LYS A 113 -8.63 23.88 14.88
N ALA A 114 -8.34 23.16 15.95
CA ALA A 114 -8.91 23.40 17.27
C ALA A 114 -8.53 24.80 17.75
#